data_AF-A0B5F2-F1
#
_entry.id   AF-A0B5F2-F1
#
_cell.length_a   1.000
_cell.length_b   1.000
_cell.length_c   1.000
_cell.angle_alpha   90.00
_cell.angle_beta   90.00
_cell.angle_gamma   90.00
#
_symmetry.space_group_name_H-M   'P 1'
#
loop_
_entity.id
_entity.type
_entity.pdbx_description
1 polymer ?
#
loop_
_entity_poly.entity_id
_entity_poly.type
_entity_poly.pdbx_seq_one_letter_code
_entity_poly.pdbx_strand_id
1 'polypeptide(L)'
;MLIGISLLESFVKAIFWLARADDKIVDDVGISLMNYINRGKFYATPVGDRFVFMPQCLRSVECPAKLTPEGIKCVGCGRCGIGEAKKIAESRGYRFFVVPGSSFIKRIIQRYHPKGIVGVGCEMEIKEGLILCHSHGIPAIGVPLSTAGCVSTTLEWERLYDVLLQRSSREPERHQT
;
A
#
# COMPACT_ATOMS: atom_id res chain seq x y z
N MET A 1 -2.81 -5.70 -21.62
CA MET A 1 -1.77 -6.57 -21.03
C MET A 1 -2.16 -7.10 -19.64
N LEU A 2 -2.73 -6.29 -18.73
CA LEU A 2 -3.12 -6.74 -17.39
C LEU A 2 -4.43 -7.56 -17.31
N ILE A 3 -5.37 -7.41 -18.26
CA ILE A 3 -6.59 -8.25 -18.32
C ILE A 3 -6.22 -9.73 -18.51
N GLY A 4 -5.20 -10.01 -19.33
CA GLY A 4 -4.67 -11.36 -19.49
C GLY A 4 -4.03 -11.91 -18.21
N ILE A 5 -3.38 -11.05 -17.43
CA ILE A 5 -2.79 -11.41 -16.13
C ILE A 5 -3.90 -11.72 -15.10
N SER A 6 -4.98 -10.94 -15.04
CA SER A 6 -6.11 -11.22 -14.12
C SER A 6 -6.90 -12.48 -14.49
N LEU A 7 -7.00 -12.78 -15.80
CA LEU A 7 -7.63 -14.01 -16.29
C LEU A 7 -6.76 -15.23 -15.98
N LEU A 8 -5.46 -15.13 -16.23
CA LEU A 8 -4.50 -16.15 -15.86
C LEU A 8 -4.47 -16.38 -14.35
N GLU A 9 -4.52 -15.32 -13.55
CA GLU A 9 -4.56 -15.41 -12.10
C GLU A 9 -5.83 -16.10 -11.61
N SER A 10 -6.99 -15.76 -12.15
CA SER A 10 -8.26 -16.46 -11.84
C SER A 10 -8.19 -17.95 -12.17
N PHE A 11 -7.58 -18.29 -13.30
CA PHE A 11 -7.38 -19.68 -13.73
C PHE A 11 -6.39 -20.41 -12.82
N VAL A 12 -5.28 -19.77 -12.44
CA VAL A 12 -4.31 -20.30 -11.49
C VAL A 12 -4.94 -20.50 -10.12
N LYS A 13 -5.75 -19.56 -9.62
CA LYS A 13 -6.52 -19.73 -8.37
C LYS A 13 -7.48 -20.90 -8.45
N ALA A 14 -8.19 -21.09 -9.56
CA ALA A 14 -9.07 -22.24 -9.75
C ALA A 14 -8.29 -23.57 -9.72
N ILE A 15 -7.11 -23.63 -10.34
CA ILE A 15 -6.22 -24.80 -10.30
C ILE A 15 -5.65 -25.01 -8.89
N PHE A 16 -5.20 -23.96 -8.22
CA PHE A 16 -4.64 -24.02 -6.87
C PHE A 16 -5.71 -24.44 -5.86
N TRP A 17 -6.94 -23.93 -5.99
CA TRP A 17 -8.10 -24.38 -5.23
C TRP A 17 -8.39 -25.87 -5.47
N LEU A 18 -8.36 -26.32 -6.72
CA LEU A 18 -8.50 -27.74 -7.08
C LEU A 18 -7.35 -28.59 -6.49
N ALA A 19 -6.16 -28.01 -6.38
CA ALA A 19 -4.95 -28.62 -5.85
C ALA A 19 -4.76 -28.43 -4.32
N ARG A 20 -5.70 -27.78 -3.61
CA ARG A 20 -5.59 -27.39 -2.18
C ARG A 20 -4.35 -26.55 -1.82
N ALA A 21 -3.87 -25.72 -2.76
CA ALA A 21 -2.80 -24.77 -2.49
C ALA A 21 -3.37 -23.44 -1.93
N ASP A 22 -2.63 -22.80 -1.03
CA ASP A 22 -3.06 -21.62 -0.27
C ASP A 22 -3.25 -20.39 -1.18
N ASP A 23 -4.47 -19.84 -1.21
CA ASP A 23 -4.84 -18.64 -1.99
C ASP A 23 -3.96 -17.43 -1.65
N LYS A 24 -3.41 -17.36 -0.43
CA LYS A 24 -2.53 -16.28 0.02
C LYS A 24 -1.26 -16.17 -0.83
N ILE A 25 -0.69 -17.30 -1.25
CA ILE A 25 0.53 -17.32 -2.08
C ILE A 25 0.27 -16.63 -3.42
N VAL A 26 -0.91 -16.83 -4.00
CA VAL A 26 -1.26 -16.22 -5.29
C VAL A 26 -1.38 -14.71 -5.15
N ASP A 27 -2.02 -14.24 -4.08
CA ASP A 27 -2.15 -12.80 -3.83
C ASP A 27 -0.79 -12.15 -3.53
N ASP A 28 0.07 -12.78 -2.74
CA ASP A 28 1.42 -12.28 -2.43
C ASP A 28 2.30 -12.16 -3.69
N VAL A 29 2.25 -13.16 -4.58
CA VAL A 29 2.94 -13.13 -5.88
C VAL A 29 2.37 -12.03 -6.76
N GLY A 30 1.04 -11.90 -6.83
CA GLY A 30 0.37 -10.85 -7.59
C GLY A 30 0.75 -9.44 -7.14
N ILE A 31 0.77 -9.20 -5.83
CA ILE A 31 1.18 -7.91 -5.24
C ILE A 31 2.65 -7.64 -5.54
N SER A 32 3.53 -8.62 -5.37
CA SER A 32 4.96 -8.48 -5.62
C SER A 32 5.25 -8.13 -7.09
N LEU A 33 4.55 -8.78 -8.03
CA LEU A 33 4.66 -8.48 -9.45
C LEU A 33 4.18 -7.07 -9.78
N MET A 34 3.02 -6.66 -9.26
CA MET A 34 2.48 -5.32 -9.47
C MET A 34 3.38 -4.23 -8.87
N ASN A 35 3.98 -4.49 -7.71
CA ASN A 35 4.96 -3.61 -7.10
C ASN A 35 6.20 -3.46 -7.99
N TYR A 36 6.74 -4.57 -8.49
CA TYR A 36 7.89 -4.56 -9.40
C TYR A 36 7.60 -3.73 -10.66
N ILE A 37 6.46 -3.94 -11.30
CA ILE A 37 6.05 -3.22 -12.52
C ILE A 37 5.90 -1.71 -12.26
N ASN A 38 5.30 -1.32 -11.13
CA ASN A 38 5.07 0.09 -10.80
C ASN A 38 6.30 0.80 -10.24
N ARG A 39 7.30 0.07 -9.76
CA ARG A 39 8.47 0.58 -9.02
C ARG A 39 9.15 1.77 -9.69
N GLY A 40 9.51 1.62 -10.97
CA GLY A 40 10.23 2.67 -11.71
C GLY A 40 9.42 3.95 -11.83
N LYS A 41 8.15 3.85 -12.23
CA LYS A 41 7.25 5.00 -12.37
C LYS A 41 6.97 5.67 -11.03
N PHE A 42 6.73 4.88 -9.98
CA PHE A 42 6.48 5.39 -8.63
C PHE A 42 7.67 6.19 -8.08
N TYR A 43 8.90 5.67 -8.22
CA TYR A 43 10.09 6.37 -7.73
C TYR A 43 10.51 7.56 -8.59
N ALA A 44 10.08 7.62 -9.85
CA ALA A 44 10.23 8.81 -10.70
C ALA A 44 9.27 9.96 -10.32
N THR A 45 8.14 9.67 -9.67
CA THR A 45 7.18 10.70 -9.21
C THR A 45 7.79 11.56 -8.10
N PRO A 46 7.68 12.91 -8.09
CA PRO A 46 8.14 13.73 -6.97
C PRO A 46 7.50 13.31 -5.63
N VAL A 47 8.27 13.26 -4.54
CA VAL A 47 7.78 12.76 -3.24
C VAL A 47 6.60 13.59 -2.70
N GLY A 48 6.58 14.90 -2.96
CA GLY A 48 5.49 15.81 -2.58
C GLY A 48 4.13 15.45 -3.19
N ASP A 49 4.13 14.73 -4.32
CA ASP A 49 2.93 14.27 -5.01
C ASP A 49 2.54 12.83 -4.64
N ARG A 50 3.30 12.19 -3.74
CA ARG A 50 3.08 10.81 -3.30
C ARG A 50 2.31 10.75 -2.00
N PHE A 51 1.31 9.88 -1.96
CA PHE A 51 0.40 9.74 -0.83
C PHE A 51 0.58 8.38 -0.18
N VAL A 52 0.39 8.32 1.14
CA VAL A 52 0.40 7.07 1.90
C VAL A 52 -1.00 6.85 2.47
N PHE A 53 -1.58 5.69 2.18
CA PHE A 53 -2.82 5.23 2.79
C PHE A 53 -2.52 4.12 3.78
N MET A 54 -2.82 4.39 5.05
CA MET A 54 -2.63 3.49 6.18
C MET A 54 -4.00 2.95 6.64
N PRO A 55 -4.14 1.65 6.91
CA PRO A 55 -5.42 1.07 7.30
C PRO A 55 -5.71 1.38 8.76
N GLN A 56 -7.00 1.46 9.09
CA GLN A 56 -7.44 1.70 10.47
C GLN A 56 -7.19 0.53 11.42
N CYS A 57 -7.06 -0.70 10.91
CA CYS A 57 -6.93 -1.91 11.73
C CYS A 57 -5.62 -1.96 12.55
N LEU A 58 -4.57 -1.26 12.11
CA LEU A 58 -3.30 -1.13 12.84
C LEU A 58 -3.40 -0.20 14.08
N ARG A 59 -4.54 0.46 14.27
CA ARG A 59 -4.74 1.33 15.43
C ARG A 59 -4.93 0.47 16.68
N SER A 60 -4.33 0.93 17.78
CA SER A 60 -4.73 0.45 19.11
C SER A 60 -6.22 0.75 19.33
N VAL A 61 -6.90 -0.17 20.02
CA VAL A 61 -8.30 0.00 20.46
C VAL A 61 -8.50 1.23 21.35
N GLU A 62 -7.44 1.68 22.01
CA GLU A 62 -7.44 2.86 22.88
C GLU A 62 -7.02 4.15 22.15
N CYS A 63 -6.90 4.11 20.81
CA CYS A 63 -6.47 5.25 20.02
C CYS A 63 -7.51 6.39 20.05
N PRO A 64 -7.16 7.60 20.55
CA PRO A 64 -8.10 8.71 20.69
C PRO A 64 -8.41 9.44 19.37
N ALA A 65 -7.80 9.02 18.26
CA ALA A 65 -7.95 9.68 16.96
C ALA A 65 -9.40 9.60 16.46
N LYS A 66 -9.93 10.74 16.01
CA LYS A 66 -11.31 10.86 15.53
C LYS A 66 -11.38 10.71 14.01
N LEU A 67 -12.51 10.18 13.55
CA LEU A 67 -12.86 10.14 12.15
C LEU A 67 -13.30 11.53 11.68
N THR A 68 -12.79 11.96 10.54
CA THR A 68 -13.20 13.17 9.82
C THR A 68 -13.63 12.78 8.39
N PRO A 69 -14.28 13.67 7.61
CA PRO A 69 -14.15 13.59 6.14
C PRO A 69 -12.64 13.58 5.83
N GLU A 70 -12.07 13.03 4.78
CA GLU A 70 -10.59 12.81 4.66
C GLU A 70 -9.98 11.70 5.54
N GLY A 71 -10.68 11.11 6.51
CA GLY A 71 -10.23 9.91 7.23
C GLY A 71 -9.95 10.12 8.72
N ILE A 72 -9.20 9.22 9.33
CA ILE A 72 -8.86 9.30 10.76
C ILE A 72 -7.65 10.22 10.92
N LYS A 73 -7.79 11.29 11.70
CA LYS A 73 -6.69 12.23 11.95
C LYS A 73 -5.81 11.70 13.08
N CYS A 74 -4.74 10.99 12.70
CA CYS A 74 -3.73 10.52 13.67
C CYS A 74 -3.10 11.72 14.40
N VAL A 75 -3.20 11.71 15.73
CA VAL A 75 -2.67 12.73 16.65
C VAL A 75 -1.31 12.36 17.25
N GLY A 76 -0.68 11.26 16.79
CA GLY A 76 0.63 10.83 17.30
C GLY A 76 0.59 10.34 18.76
N CYS A 77 -0.50 9.70 19.18
CA CYS A 77 -0.72 9.30 20.59
C CYS A 77 0.26 8.25 21.16
N GLY A 78 1.16 7.69 20.35
CA GLY A 78 2.15 6.69 20.78
C GLY A 78 1.63 5.26 21.01
N ARG A 79 0.31 5.01 20.97
CA ARG A 79 -0.28 3.68 21.26
C ARG A 79 -0.16 2.65 20.13
N CYS A 80 0.33 3.03 18.95
CA CYS A 80 0.56 2.17 17.80
C CYS A 80 1.63 2.79 16.88
N GLY A 81 2.21 2.01 15.97
CA GLY A 81 3.28 2.47 15.07
C GLY A 81 2.87 3.50 14.00
N ILE A 82 1.56 3.73 13.81
CA ILE A 82 1.05 4.68 12.79
C ILE A 82 1.59 6.10 13.02
N GLY A 83 1.72 6.53 14.28
CA GLY A 83 2.21 7.89 14.60
C GLY A 83 3.65 8.12 14.13
N GLU A 84 4.50 7.12 14.31
CA GLU A 84 5.90 7.15 13.85
C GLU A 84 5.98 7.09 12.33
N ALA A 85 5.25 6.16 11.70
CA ALA A 85 5.18 6.07 10.24
C ALA A 85 4.70 7.37 9.59
N LYS A 86 3.68 8.03 10.19
CA LYS A 86 3.22 9.35 9.75
C LYS A 86 4.34 10.39 9.82
N LYS A 87 5.03 10.50 10.96
CA LYS A 87 6.14 11.46 11.15
C LYS A 87 7.23 11.26 10.10
N ILE A 88 7.64 10.01 9.86
CA ILE A 88 8.66 9.67 8.86
C ILE A 88 8.19 10.05 7.46
N ALA A 89 6.97 9.63 7.06
CA ALA A 89 6.42 9.92 5.74
C ALA A 89 6.33 11.44 5.47
N GLU A 90 5.72 12.19 6.40
CA GLU A 90 5.54 13.63 6.27
C GLU A 90 6.88 14.38 6.25
N SER A 91 7.88 13.94 7.03
CA SER A 91 9.24 14.52 7.00
C SER A 91 9.94 14.40 5.63
N ARG A 92 9.48 13.47 4.78
CA ARG A 92 9.98 13.28 3.41
C ARG A 92 9.11 13.97 2.35
N GLY A 93 8.00 14.59 2.75
CA GLY A 93 7.08 15.28 1.87
C GLY A 93 5.87 14.45 1.42
N TYR A 94 5.72 13.20 1.88
CA TYR A 94 4.51 12.43 1.59
C TYR A 94 3.30 13.06 2.28
N ARG A 95 2.13 12.97 1.66
CA ARG A 95 0.86 13.22 2.35
C ARG A 95 0.33 11.92 2.93
N PHE A 96 0.07 11.90 4.25
CA PHE A 96 -0.28 10.68 4.97
C PHE A 96 -1.74 10.67 5.41
N PHE A 97 -2.46 9.59 5.11
CA PHE A 97 -3.87 9.43 5.45
C PHE A 97 -4.09 8.08 6.13
N VAL A 98 -4.80 8.10 7.28
CA VAL A 98 -5.33 6.88 7.87
C VAL A 98 -6.78 6.76 7.43
N VAL A 99 -7.14 5.67 6.75
CA VAL A 99 -8.45 5.52 6.10
C VAL A 99 -9.18 4.28 6.63
N PRO A 100 -10.49 4.40 6.93
CA PRO A 100 -11.30 3.24 7.33
C PRO A 100 -11.58 2.23 6.22
N GLY A 101 -11.54 2.67 4.95
CA GLY A 101 -11.88 1.85 3.81
C GLY A 101 -11.76 2.57 2.47
N SER A 102 -11.99 1.84 1.39
CA SER A 102 -11.71 2.27 0.01
C SER A 102 -12.51 3.48 -0.48
N SER A 103 -13.68 3.76 0.09
CA SER A 103 -14.48 4.95 -0.24
C SER A 103 -13.75 6.26 0.09
N PHE A 104 -12.97 6.28 1.18
CA PHE A 104 -12.13 7.43 1.54
C PHE A 104 -10.99 7.61 0.55
N ILE A 105 -10.36 6.51 0.13
CA ILE A 105 -9.27 6.53 -0.86
C ILE A 105 -9.78 7.16 -2.16
N LYS A 106 -10.91 6.68 -2.70
CA LYS A 106 -11.52 7.22 -3.93
C LYS A 106 -11.78 8.73 -3.83
N ARG A 107 -12.37 9.19 -2.73
CA ARG A 107 -12.63 10.62 -2.51
C ARG A 107 -11.34 11.46 -2.40
N ILE A 108 -10.31 10.93 -1.75
CA ILE A 108 -9.01 11.62 -1.61
C ILE A 108 -8.30 11.70 -2.97
N ILE A 109 -8.34 10.62 -3.77
CA ILE A 109 -7.81 10.61 -5.14
C ILE A 109 -8.52 11.67 -5.99
N GLN A 110 -9.85 11.71 -5.98
CA GLN A 110 -10.65 12.69 -6.72
C GLN A 110 -10.40 14.13 -6.26
N ARG A 111 -10.17 14.35 -4.97
CA ARG A 111 -9.98 15.70 -4.42
C ARG A 111 -8.57 16.25 -4.66
N TYR A 112 -7.55 15.40 -4.51
CA TYR A 112 -6.16 15.86 -4.46
C TYR A 112 -5.27 15.36 -5.59
N HIS A 113 -5.77 14.45 -6.44
CA HIS A 113 -5.09 13.97 -7.65
C HIS A 113 -3.63 13.54 -7.42
N PRO A 114 -3.37 12.60 -6.48
CA PRO A 114 -2.02 12.12 -6.20
C PRO A 114 -1.39 11.53 -7.45
N LYS A 115 -0.05 11.65 -7.56
CA LYS A 115 0.72 11.12 -8.70
C LYS A 115 1.46 9.84 -8.38
N GLY A 116 1.48 9.44 -7.10
CA GLY A 116 1.98 8.14 -6.65
C GLY A 116 1.34 7.75 -5.33
N ILE A 117 1.15 6.46 -5.10
CA ILE A 117 0.49 5.96 -3.87
C ILE A 117 1.31 4.83 -3.23
N VAL A 118 1.45 4.88 -1.91
CA VAL A 118 1.77 3.71 -1.08
C VAL A 118 0.50 3.27 -0.36
N GLY A 119 0.04 2.06 -0.63
CA GLY A 119 -1.07 1.45 0.08
C GLY A 119 -0.56 0.46 1.13
N VAL A 120 -1.12 0.48 2.33
CA VAL A 120 -0.89 -0.52 3.37
C VAL A 120 -2.25 -1.17 3.71
N GLY A 121 -2.28 -2.49 3.87
CA GLY A 121 -3.55 -3.21 4.07
C GLY A 121 -3.37 -4.73 4.01
N CYS A 122 -4.45 -5.48 4.17
CA CYS A 122 -4.43 -6.90 3.87
C CYS A 122 -4.25 -7.12 2.35
N GLU A 123 -3.91 -8.34 1.97
CA GLU A 123 -3.58 -8.73 0.60
C GLU A 123 -4.71 -8.37 -0.39
N MET A 124 -5.96 -8.66 0.01
CA MET A 124 -7.16 -8.30 -0.75
C MET A 124 -7.28 -6.78 -0.97
N GLU A 125 -7.19 -5.98 0.09
CA GLU A 125 -7.29 -4.51 0.02
C GLU A 125 -6.17 -3.90 -0.83
N ILE A 126 -4.94 -4.43 -0.69
CA ILE A 126 -3.80 -4.00 -1.50
C ILE A 126 -4.06 -4.29 -2.97
N LYS A 127 -4.49 -5.51 -3.31
CA LYS A 127 -4.73 -5.90 -4.68
C LYS A 127 -5.82 -5.05 -5.34
N GLU A 128 -6.96 -4.87 -4.68
CA GLU A 128 -8.03 -3.99 -5.17
C GLU A 128 -7.55 -2.53 -5.31
N GLY A 129 -6.76 -2.05 -4.34
CA GLY A 129 -6.15 -0.73 -4.37
C GLY A 129 -5.21 -0.53 -5.55
N LEU A 130 -4.35 -1.52 -5.85
CA LEU A 130 -3.43 -1.48 -6.99
C LEU A 130 -4.19 -1.48 -8.32
N ILE A 131 -5.26 -2.27 -8.44
CA ILE A 131 -6.14 -2.26 -9.63
C ILE A 131 -6.81 -0.90 -9.81
N LEU A 132 -7.34 -0.32 -8.73
CA LEU A 132 -7.95 1.02 -8.74
C LEU A 132 -6.93 2.09 -9.15
N CYS A 133 -5.72 2.08 -8.58
CA CYS A 133 -4.69 3.04 -8.93
C CYS A 133 -4.29 2.90 -10.40
N HIS A 134 -4.19 1.67 -10.90
CA HIS A 134 -3.93 1.40 -12.30
C HIS A 134 -5.02 1.98 -13.22
N SER A 135 -6.32 1.82 -12.89
CA SER A 135 -7.41 2.40 -13.69
C SER A 135 -7.40 3.93 -13.72
N HIS A 136 -6.74 4.57 -12.75
CA HIS A 136 -6.53 6.02 -12.71
C HIS A 136 -5.16 6.46 -13.25
N GLY A 137 -4.33 5.54 -13.75
CA GLY A 137 -2.99 5.85 -14.25
C GLY A 137 -2.00 6.27 -13.17
N ILE A 138 -2.27 5.94 -11.90
CA ILE A 138 -1.44 6.31 -10.75
C ILE A 138 -0.53 5.13 -10.40
N PRO A 139 0.81 5.25 -10.50
CA PRO A 139 1.72 4.20 -10.04
C PRO A 139 1.59 4.02 -8.53
N ALA A 140 1.44 2.79 -8.08
CA ALA A 140 1.23 2.46 -6.68
C ALA A 140 2.10 1.29 -6.22
N ILE A 141 2.52 1.34 -4.96
CA ILE A 141 3.22 0.28 -4.25
C ILE A 141 2.35 -0.19 -3.08
N GLY A 142 2.09 -1.49 -3.00
CA GLY A 142 1.38 -2.13 -1.91
C GLY A 142 2.33 -2.71 -0.87
N VAL A 143 2.04 -2.49 0.41
CA VAL A 143 2.75 -3.11 1.53
C VAL A 143 1.74 -3.93 2.34
N PRO A 144 1.74 -5.26 2.17
CA PRO A 144 0.85 -6.15 2.93
C PRO A 144 1.14 -6.13 4.43
N LEU A 145 0.10 -6.35 5.23
CA LEU A 145 0.22 -6.64 6.65
C LEU A 145 0.93 -7.98 6.89
N SER A 146 1.76 -8.08 7.92
CA SER A 146 2.40 -9.35 8.31
C SER A 146 1.40 -10.29 9.00
N THR A 147 0.42 -9.73 9.70
CA THR A 147 -0.74 -10.45 10.23
C THR A 147 -1.99 -9.67 9.88
N ALA A 148 -2.75 -10.20 8.92
CA ALA A 148 -4.03 -9.63 8.49
C ALA A 148 -5.17 -10.00 9.45
N GLY A 149 -6.20 -9.17 9.49
CA GLY A 149 -7.34 -9.32 10.40
C GLY A 149 -8.03 -7.97 10.66
N CYS A 150 -9.06 -7.99 11.51
CA CYS A 150 -9.75 -6.77 11.93
C CYS A 150 -9.25 -6.24 13.30
N VAL A 151 -8.61 -7.11 14.09
CA VAL A 151 -8.09 -6.81 15.43
C VAL A 151 -6.69 -7.45 15.54
N SER A 152 -5.79 -6.79 16.26
CA SER A 152 -4.40 -7.26 16.48
C SER A 152 -3.62 -7.49 15.18
N THR A 153 -3.85 -6.65 14.17
CA THR A 153 -3.05 -6.69 12.95
C THR A 153 -1.66 -6.16 13.19
N THR A 154 -0.70 -6.70 12.44
CA THR A 154 0.70 -6.30 12.54
C THR A 154 1.24 -5.94 11.16
N LEU A 155 2.24 -5.07 11.16
CA LEU A 155 2.97 -4.67 9.97
C LEU A 155 4.46 -4.85 10.25
N GLU A 156 5.18 -5.40 9.28
CA GLU A 156 6.64 -5.34 9.25
C GLU A 156 7.06 -3.93 8.82
N TRP A 157 7.19 -3.02 9.80
CA TRP A 157 7.42 -1.59 9.58
C TRP A 157 8.61 -1.29 8.67
N GLU A 158 9.64 -2.13 8.70
CA GLU A 158 10.85 -1.88 7.93
C GLU A 158 10.60 -1.97 6.44
N ARG A 159 9.69 -2.84 5.99
CA ARG A 159 9.25 -2.90 4.59
C ARG A 159 8.58 -1.61 4.14
N LEU A 160 7.75 -1.02 5.01
CA LEU A 160 7.15 0.28 4.72
C LEU A 160 8.25 1.35 4.62
N TYR A 161 9.20 1.37 5.55
CA TYR A 161 10.28 2.36 5.55
C TYR A 161 11.21 2.21 4.36
N ASP A 162 11.49 1.00 3.89
CA ASP A 162 12.28 0.79 2.68
C ASP A 162 11.63 1.42 1.45
N VAL A 163 10.30 1.36 1.34
CA VAL A 163 9.54 2.02 0.28
C VAL A 163 9.57 3.54 0.44
N LEU A 164 9.27 4.05 1.64
CA LEU A 164 9.20 5.49 1.88
C LEU A 164 10.56 6.18 1.72
N LEU A 165 11.63 5.53 2.16
CA LEU A 165 12.99 6.05 2.17
C LEU A 165 13.81 5.66 0.94
N GLN A 166 13.25 4.84 0.05
CA GLN A 166 13.90 4.36 -1.18
C GLN A 166 15.20 3.59 -0.92
N ARG A 167 15.27 2.86 0.19
CA ARG A 167 16.50 2.15 0.60
C ARG A 167 16.86 1.01 -0.35
N SER A 168 15.86 0.34 -0.92
CA SER A 168 16.05 -0.73 -1.90
C SER A 168 16.35 -0.23 -3.32
N SER A 169 16.13 1.06 -3.62
CA SER A 169 16.33 1.65 -4.95
C SER A 169 17.80 1.98 -5.27
N ARG A 170 18.70 1.78 -4.30
CA ARG A 170 20.15 1.96 -4.47
C ARG A 170 20.80 0.61 -4.79
N GLU A 171 20.49 0.06 -5.95
CA GLU A 171 21.32 -0.97 -6.59
C GLU A 171 21.98 -0.30 -7.81
N PRO A 172 23.28 -0.54 -8.03
CA PRO A 172 24.19 0.50 -8.53
C PRO A 172 24.02 0.80 -10.01
N GLU A 173 24.09 2.08 -10.38
CA GLU A 173 24.67 2.48 -11.66
C GLU A 173 26.06 1.85 -11.78
N ARG A 174 26.17 0.69 -12.44
CA ARG A 174 27.43 0.10 -12.92
C ARG A 174 27.14 -1.04 -13.88
N HIS A 175 27.06 -0.70 -15.16
CA HIS A 175 27.90 -1.25 -16.25
C HIS A 175 27.49 -0.56 -17.55
N GLN A 176 28.07 0.62 -17.79
CA GLN A 176 28.47 1.00 -19.14
C GLN A 176 29.94 0.63 -19.26
N THR A 177 30.20 -0.48 -19.93
CA THR A 177 31.44 -0.82 -20.64
C THR A 177 31.03 -1.66 -21.83
#